data_AF-A0A7C1BY46-F1
#
_entry.id   AF-A0A7C1BY46-F1
#
_cell.length_a   1.000
_cell.length_b   1.000
_cell.length_c   1.000
_cell.angle_alpha   90.00
_cell.angle_beta   90.00
_cell.angle_gamma   90.00
#
_symmetry.space_group_name_H-M   'P 1'
#
loop_
_entity.id
_entity.type
_entity.pdbx_description
1 polymer ?
#
loop_
_entity_poly.entity_id
_entity_poly.type
_entity_poly.pdbx_seq_one_letter_code
_entity_poly.pdbx_strand_id
1 'polypeptide(L)'
;MAYGYNLCLLDGKIKLNKERKGKIKKFVKEGGIVILHNLTPSSPLLSLLPEKISLRSVNINHPKKAVIHTDYTPITYGMSNQIFYWLGKIPPGKPTREPWPPSPEIAEYCVKLSKGSKAEVLLDPPLLVKIPSGKGYFLIDQINWENASGSHKVKAKEYLRILFTNLGVPVKVKLSTSKKRYFSIDISSFCNMGFADEEVGDGKGGWTDQGPTNDLRTIPLGKVNFKGVSFFIIDPQKNNGKSCIVLKSIHSPWGIEKIKGIKVGRKTPFLYFLHASAWTKGGEEMAKYIINYEGGEKIEIPIIGGRNVGEWWRPVSDLPEAKIAWQGINPEAGNIGLWLFTWKNPFPEKKIESIDIESNNKTGILCLVAISGEEGGEK
;
A
#
# COMPACT_ATOMS: atom_id res chain seq x y z
N MET A 1 13.99 -3.35 37.16
CA MET A 1 13.57 -2.86 35.83
C MET A 1 13.63 -1.34 35.83
N ALA A 2 14.73 -0.75 35.36
CA ALA A 2 15.05 0.66 35.65
C ALA A 2 14.69 1.68 34.54
N TYR A 3 14.12 1.27 33.39
CA TYR A 3 13.97 2.19 32.24
C TYR A 3 12.63 2.11 31.48
N GLY A 4 11.63 1.35 31.94
CA GLY A 4 10.30 1.29 31.29
C GLY A 4 10.26 0.65 29.88
N TYR A 5 11.41 0.25 29.33
CA TYR A 5 11.54 -0.43 28.04
C TYR A 5 12.25 -1.78 28.24
N ASN A 6 11.76 -2.83 27.55
CA ASN A 6 12.36 -4.17 27.58
C ASN A 6 13.26 -4.45 26.35
N LEU A 7 13.27 -3.53 25.38
CA LEU A 7 13.96 -3.64 24.11
C LEU A 7 14.68 -2.32 23.78
N CYS A 8 15.89 -2.39 23.22
CA CYS A 8 16.64 -1.26 22.69
C CYS A 8 17.21 -1.61 21.30
N LEU A 9 17.02 -0.73 20.32
CA LEU A 9 17.62 -0.86 18.98
C LEU A 9 18.75 0.17 18.83
N LEU A 10 19.91 -0.29 18.41
CA LEU A 10 21.10 0.54 18.18
C LEU A 10 21.61 0.32 16.75
N ASP A 11 21.70 1.41 16.00
CA ASP A 11 22.36 1.44 14.69
C ASP A 11 23.87 1.28 14.85
N GLY A 12 24.50 0.47 14.01
CA GLY A 12 25.90 0.10 14.09
C GLY A 12 26.90 1.25 13.98
N LYS A 13 26.46 2.43 13.52
CA LYS A 13 27.28 3.65 13.41
C LYS A 13 27.29 4.47 14.70
N ILE A 14 26.42 4.18 15.67
CA ILE A 14 26.30 4.97 16.89
C ILE A 14 27.57 4.85 17.75
N LYS A 15 28.07 5.99 18.23
CA LYS A 15 29.19 6.05 19.18
C LYS A 15 28.66 6.21 20.60
N LEU A 16 29.10 5.34 21.50
CA LEU A 16 28.70 5.34 22.91
C LEU A 16 29.90 5.59 23.80
N ASN A 17 29.74 6.47 24.80
CA ASN A 17 30.73 6.66 25.86
C ASN A 17 30.77 5.44 26.81
N LYS A 18 31.80 5.37 27.66
CA LYS A 18 32.02 4.24 28.58
C LYS A 18 30.84 4.00 29.52
N GLU A 19 30.23 5.07 30.02
CA GLU A 19 29.08 5.01 30.93
C GLU A 19 27.85 4.37 30.26
N ARG A 20 27.47 4.84 29.06
CA ARG A 20 26.34 4.29 28.29
C ARG A 20 26.57 2.83 27.93
N LYS A 21 27.80 2.46 27.54
CA LYS A 21 28.16 1.05 27.31
C LYS A 21 27.93 0.20 28.56
N GLY A 22 28.31 0.71 29.74
CA GLY A 22 28.06 0.05 31.02
C GLY A 22 26.56 -0.12 31.31
N LYS A 23 25.76 0.93 31.11
CA LYS A 23 24.29 0.88 31.26
C LYS A 23 23.63 -0.15 30.34
N ILE A 24 24.04 -0.21 29.07
CA ILE A 24 23.53 -1.18 28.09
C ILE A 24 23.90 -2.61 28.48
N LYS A 25 25.16 -2.87 28.87
CA LYS A 25 25.59 -4.19 29.35
C LYS A 25 24.80 -4.63 30.58
N LYS A 26 24.57 -3.71 31.53
CA LYS A 26 23.75 -3.97 32.72
C LYS A 26 22.30 -4.27 32.35
N PHE A 27 21.70 -3.48 31.46
CA PHE A 27 20.35 -3.68 30.96
C PHE A 27 20.14 -5.08 30.38
N VAL A 28 21.06 -5.54 29.51
CA VAL A 28 20.98 -6.90 28.94
C VAL A 28 21.13 -7.96 30.03
N LYS A 29 22.11 -7.83 30.94
CA LYS A 29 22.30 -8.76 32.05
C LYS A 29 21.05 -8.93 32.93
N GLU A 30 20.27 -7.86 33.10
CA GLU A 30 19.04 -7.84 33.90
C GLU A 30 17.80 -8.38 33.17
N GLY A 31 17.90 -8.74 31.89
CA GLY A 31 16.79 -9.31 31.11
C GLY A 31 16.40 -8.51 29.87
N GLY A 32 17.04 -7.36 29.64
CA GLY A 32 16.78 -6.53 28.46
C GLY A 32 17.29 -7.16 27.16
N ILE A 33 16.65 -6.78 26.05
CA ILE A 33 17.06 -7.19 24.70
C ILE A 33 17.67 -5.99 23.99
N VAL A 34 18.87 -6.16 23.41
CA VAL A 34 19.51 -5.11 22.60
C VAL A 34 19.71 -5.61 21.18
N ILE A 35 19.04 -4.98 20.22
CA ILE A 35 19.26 -5.20 18.79
C ILE A 35 20.41 -4.32 18.33
N LEU A 36 21.42 -4.91 17.71
CA LEU A 36 22.52 -4.24 17.04
C LEU A 36 22.31 -4.38 15.54
N HIS A 37 21.89 -3.31 14.89
CA HIS A 37 21.49 -3.33 13.49
C HIS A 37 22.55 -2.68 12.58
N ASN A 38 22.75 -3.22 11.38
CA ASN A 38 23.66 -2.70 10.35
C ASN A 38 25.09 -2.43 10.88
N LEU A 39 25.77 -3.51 11.28
CA LEU A 39 27.12 -3.42 11.85
C LEU A 39 28.13 -3.52 10.71
N THR A 40 29.25 -2.81 10.85
CA THR A 40 30.41 -2.96 9.99
C THR A 40 31.57 -3.56 10.78
N PRO A 41 32.63 -4.06 10.13
CA PRO A 41 33.83 -4.53 10.84
C PRO A 41 34.46 -3.48 11.77
N SER A 42 34.20 -2.19 11.56
CA SER A 42 34.68 -1.07 12.38
C SER A 42 33.65 -0.54 13.39
N SER A 43 32.47 -1.15 13.49
CA SER A 43 31.41 -0.69 14.39
C SER A 43 31.87 -0.69 15.86
N PRO A 44 31.79 0.45 16.56
CA PRO A 44 32.22 0.56 17.97
C PRO A 44 31.34 -0.27 18.92
N LEU A 45 30.13 -0.64 18.48
CA LEU A 45 29.19 -1.46 19.23
C LEU A 45 29.66 -2.91 19.43
N LEU A 46 30.60 -3.42 18.63
CA LEU A 46 31.17 -4.76 18.83
C LEU A 46 31.78 -4.94 20.23
N SER A 47 32.26 -3.85 20.84
CA SER A 47 32.77 -3.85 22.23
C SER A 47 31.69 -4.08 23.32
N LEU A 48 30.40 -4.05 22.95
CA LEU A 48 29.30 -4.37 23.86
C LEU A 48 29.11 -5.87 24.07
N LEU A 49 29.47 -6.67 23.08
CA LEU A 49 29.18 -8.08 23.02
C LEU A 49 29.96 -8.85 24.11
N PRO A 50 29.36 -9.91 24.69
CA PRO A 50 29.99 -10.71 25.73
C PRO A 50 31.11 -11.62 25.22
N GLU A 51 31.21 -11.80 23.91
CA GLU A 51 32.24 -12.59 23.23
C GLU A 51 32.81 -11.81 22.03
N LYS A 52 34.01 -12.22 21.57
CA LYS A 52 34.67 -11.58 20.44
C LYS A 52 33.97 -11.99 19.14
N ILE A 53 33.30 -11.02 18.53
CA ILE A 53 32.62 -11.15 17.24
C ILE A 53 33.33 -10.30 16.19
N SER A 54 33.45 -10.83 14.98
CA SER A 54 33.84 -10.06 13.79
C SER A 54 32.81 -10.23 12.68
N LEU A 55 32.84 -9.33 11.70
CA LEU A 55 32.01 -9.39 10.51
C LEU A 55 32.85 -9.68 9.26
N ARG A 56 32.22 -10.31 8.27
CA ARG A 56 32.78 -10.53 6.93
C ARG A 56 31.75 -10.15 5.87
N SER A 57 32.19 -9.84 4.67
CA SER A 57 31.27 -9.59 3.56
C SER A 57 30.43 -10.82 3.23
N VAL A 58 29.18 -10.57 2.88
CA VAL A 58 28.25 -11.60 2.43
C VAL A 58 28.47 -11.82 0.95
N ASN A 59 28.62 -13.08 0.54
CA ASN A 59 28.65 -13.45 -0.86
C ASN A 59 27.39 -14.25 -1.18
N ILE A 60 26.36 -13.54 -1.67
CA ILE A 60 25.04 -14.07 -2.05
C ILE A 60 24.81 -14.06 -3.57
N ASN A 61 25.85 -13.83 -4.36
CA ASN A 61 25.78 -13.79 -5.83
C ASN A 61 25.69 -15.19 -6.47
N HIS A 62 25.11 -16.17 -5.76
CA HIS A 62 24.94 -17.54 -6.23
C HIS A 62 23.60 -18.10 -5.73
N PRO A 63 22.82 -18.81 -6.56
CA PRO A 63 21.48 -19.30 -6.18
C PRO A 63 21.46 -20.21 -4.94
N LYS A 64 22.52 -21.01 -4.74
CA LYS A 64 22.71 -21.86 -3.55
C LYS A 64 23.15 -21.11 -2.28
N LYS A 65 23.28 -19.78 -2.32
CA LYS A 65 23.72 -18.94 -1.19
C LYS A 65 22.62 -17.97 -0.76
N ALA A 66 21.36 -18.35 -0.97
CA ALA A 66 20.22 -17.58 -0.48
C ALA A 66 20.23 -17.46 1.04
N VAL A 67 19.68 -16.36 1.54
CA VAL A 67 19.41 -16.21 2.96
C VAL A 67 18.27 -17.16 3.31
N ILE A 68 18.54 -18.09 4.22
CA ILE A 68 17.56 -19.06 4.71
C ILE A 68 17.42 -18.96 6.22
N HIS A 69 16.21 -19.15 6.68
CA HIS A 69 15.86 -19.35 8.06
C HIS A 69 16.18 -20.79 8.46
N THR A 70 17.07 -20.95 9.44
CA THR A 70 17.65 -22.25 9.82
C THR A 70 17.11 -22.83 11.11
N ASP A 71 16.52 -22.00 11.99
CA ASP A 71 16.13 -22.45 13.33
C ASP A 71 14.84 -21.79 13.83
N TYR A 72 13.84 -22.61 14.15
CA TYR A 72 12.52 -22.17 14.58
C TYR A 72 12.51 -21.87 16.08
N THR A 73 12.96 -20.67 16.42
CA THR A 73 12.92 -20.13 17.79
C THR A 73 11.75 -19.16 17.95
N PRO A 74 11.32 -18.81 19.18
CA PRO A 74 10.32 -17.77 19.38
C PRO A 74 10.64 -16.44 18.69
N ILE A 75 11.92 -16.12 18.44
CA ILE A 75 12.34 -14.91 17.71
C ILE A 75 11.94 -14.98 16.24
N THR A 76 11.93 -16.17 15.65
CA THR A 76 11.71 -16.40 14.21
C THR A 76 10.38 -17.06 13.87
N TYR A 77 9.49 -17.27 14.84
CA TYR A 77 8.14 -17.79 14.59
C TYR A 77 7.40 -16.95 13.55
N GLY A 78 6.77 -17.63 12.58
CA GLY A 78 6.07 -17.01 11.45
C GLY A 78 6.99 -16.52 10.31
N MET A 79 8.32 -16.56 10.46
CA MET A 79 9.25 -16.19 9.39
C MET A 79 9.39 -17.35 8.39
N SER A 80 8.86 -17.17 7.18
CA SER A 80 9.05 -18.12 6.08
C SER A 80 10.29 -17.78 5.25
N ASN A 81 10.91 -18.76 4.58
CA ASN A 81 12.02 -18.48 3.66
C ASN A 81 11.64 -17.52 2.51
N GLN A 82 10.35 -17.34 2.23
CA GLN A 82 9.87 -16.40 1.22
C GLN A 82 10.16 -14.93 1.57
N ILE A 83 10.22 -14.56 2.85
CA ILE A 83 10.54 -13.17 3.23
C ILE A 83 12.03 -12.84 3.03
N PHE A 84 12.89 -13.86 3.00
CA PHE A 84 14.34 -13.73 2.78
C PHE A 84 14.76 -13.93 1.32
N TYR A 85 13.85 -14.42 0.46
CA TYR A 85 14.11 -14.53 -0.97
C TYR A 85 13.93 -13.19 -1.68
N TRP A 86 14.96 -12.34 -1.64
CA TRP A 86 15.02 -11.07 -2.36
C TRP A 86 15.59 -11.34 -3.75
N LEU A 87 14.85 -11.06 -4.81
CA LEU A 87 15.20 -11.49 -6.16
C LEU A 87 16.18 -10.50 -6.80
N GLY A 88 17.29 -11.01 -7.35
CA GLY A 88 18.20 -10.21 -8.17
C GLY A 88 17.55 -9.71 -9.47
N LYS A 89 18.20 -8.77 -10.15
CA LYS A 89 17.73 -8.31 -11.48
C LYS A 89 17.75 -9.48 -12.46
N ILE A 90 16.60 -9.78 -13.07
CA ILE A 90 16.50 -10.72 -14.18
C ILE A 90 17.02 -10.01 -15.44
N PRO A 91 18.07 -10.52 -16.12
CA PRO A 91 18.53 -9.93 -17.37
C PRO A 91 17.44 -9.99 -18.45
N PRO A 92 17.29 -8.95 -19.30
CA PRO A 92 16.36 -8.98 -20.42
C PRO A 92 16.59 -10.21 -21.31
N GLY A 93 15.52 -10.89 -21.71
CA GLY A 93 15.58 -12.03 -22.64
C GLY A 93 15.97 -13.38 -22.02
N LYS A 94 16.14 -13.48 -20.69
CA LYS A 94 16.40 -14.77 -20.02
C LYS A 94 15.11 -15.43 -19.53
N PRO A 95 15.01 -16.77 -19.59
CA PRO A 95 13.82 -17.50 -19.13
C PRO A 95 13.65 -17.40 -17.60
N THR A 96 12.40 -17.28 -17.14
CA THR A 96 12.03 -17.18 -15.71
C THR A 96 12.22 -18.47 -14.91
N ARG A 97 12.71 -19.55 -15.54
CA ARG A 97 12.79 -20.90 -14.97
C ARG A 97 14.15 -21.23 -14.30
N GLU A 98 15.13 -20.33 -14.31
CA GLU A 98 16.38 -20.53 -13.57
C GLU A 98 16.27 -19.97 -12.14
N PRO A 99 16.85 -20.64 -11.13
CA PRO A 99 16.94 -20.06 -9.80
C PRO A 99 17.87 -18.86 -9.86
N TRP A 100 17.33 -17.65 -9.86
CA TRP A 100 18.12 -16.42 -9.91
C TRP A 100 18.86 -16.19 -8.59
N PRO A 101 20.07 -15.62 -8.63
CA PRO A 101 20.79 -15.29 -7.42
C PRO A 101 19.98 -14.27 -6.60
N PRO A 102 20.01 -14.38 -5.26
CA PRO A 102 19.45 -13.36 -4.40
C PRO A 102 20.02 -11.97 -4.71
N SER A 103 19.23 -10.93 -4.48
CA SER A 103 19.67 -9.55 -4.59
C SER A 103 20.75 -9.28 -3.54
N PRO A 104 21.94 -8.74 -3.92
CA PRO A 104 22.97 -8.34 -2.96
C PRO A 104 22.49 -7.26 -1.98
N GLU A 105 21.37 -6.62 -2.30
CA GLU A 105 20.72 -5.60 -1.48
C GLU A 105 20.31 -6.10 -0.08
N ILE A 106 20.04 -7.39 0.11
CA ILE A 106 19.52 -7.93 1.38
C ILE A 106 20.50 -7.79 2.55
N ALA A 107 21.81 -7.84 2.31
CA ALA A 107 22.83 -7.67 3.34
C ALA A 107 24.24 -7.48 2.75
N GLU A 108 25.05 -6.63 3.40
CA GLU A 108 26.46 -6.42 3.05
C GLU A 108 27.42 -7.29 3.89
N TYR A 109 27.16 -7.40 5.20
CA TYR A 109 27.99 -8.13 6.15
C TYR A 109 27.21 -9.21 6.91
N CYS A 110 27.90 -10.30 7.27
CA CYS A 110 27.39 -11.30 8.20
C CYS A 110 28.39 -11.56 9.33
N VAL A 111 27.88 -12.12 10.42
CA VAL A 111 28.66 -12.45 11.60
C VAL A 111 29.59 -13.63 11.31
N LYS A 112 30.83 -13.52 11.78
CA LYS A 112 31.78 -14.61 11.87
C LYS A 112 31.94 -15.02 13.34
N LEU A 113 31.40 -16.19 13.67
CA LEU A 113 31.50 -16.76 15.01
C LEU A 113 32.86 -17.41 15.22
N SER A 114 33.36 -17.31 16.46
CA SER A 114 34.55 -18.03 16.91
C SER A 114 34.17 -19.45 17.35
N LYS A 115 35.14 -20.37 17.34
CA LYS A 115 34.93 -21.74 17.82
C LYS A 115 34.52 -21.72 19.30
N GLY A 116 33.41 -22.39 19.63
CA GLY A 116 32.86 -22.42 20.99
C GLY A 116 32.01 -21.21 21.37
N SER A 117 31.65 -20.35 20.41
CA SER A 117 30.67 -19.28 20.61
C SER A 117 29.35 -19.83 21.14
N LYS A 118 28.72 -19.08 22.05
CA LYS A 118 27.38 -19.38 22.57
C LYS A 118 26.26 -18.75 21.74
N ALA A 119 26.60 -18.18 20.59
CA ALA A 119 25.64 -17.50 19.74
C ALA A 119 24.71 -18.50 19.03
N GLU A 120 23.43 -18.18 19.00
CA GLU A 120 22.41 -18.89 18.24
C GLU A 120 22.26 -18.20 16.87
N VAL A 121 22.55 -18.94 15.80
CA VAL A 121 22.43 -18.47 14.42
C VAL A 121 21.02 -18.75 13.91
N LEU A 122 20.26 -17.68 13.64
CA LEU A 122 18.85 -17.77 13.27
C LEU A 122 18.64 -17.73 11.76
N LEU A 123 19.58 -17.14 11.01
CA LEU A 123 19.62 -17.14 9.55
C LEU A 123 20.98 -17.65 9.05
N ASP A 124 21.01 -18.31 7.91
CA ASP A 124 22.22 -18.64 7.15
C ASP A 124 22.22 -17.88 5.81
N PRO A 125 23.25 -17.05 5.50
CA PRO A 125 24.40 -16.72 6.34
C PRO A 125 24.01 -16.03 7.66
N PRO A 126 24.90 -15.97 8.69
CA PRO A 126 24.62 -15.40 10.03
C PRO A 126 24.28 -13.91 10.04
N LEU A 127 23.08 -13.57 9.55
CA LEU A 127 22.54 -12.22 9.42
C LEU A 127 21.62 -11.86 10.59
N LEU A 128 21.03 -12.86 11.24
CA LEU A 128 20.32 -12.71 12.49
C LEU A 128 20.95 -13.66 13.51
N VAL A 129 21.58 -13.10 14.54
CA VAL A 129 22.36 -13.87 15.50
C VAL A 129 22.05 -13.41 16.92
N LYS A 130 21.59 -14.33 17.76
CA LYS A 130 21.33 -14.07 19.18
C LYS A 130 22.57 -14.45 20.01
N ILE A 131 23.00 -13.56 20.90
CA ILE A 131 24.14 -13.76 21.79
C ILE A 131 23.67 -13.58 23.24
N PRO A 132 23.48 -14.68 23.99
CA PRO A 132 23.03 -14.63 25.39
C PRO A 132 23.95 -13.81 26.30
N SER A 133 23.38 -13.02 27.22
CA SER A 133 24.14 -12.30 28.25
C SER A 133 23.32 -12.08 29.52
N GLY A 134 23.64 -12.83 30.59
CA GLY A 134 22.84 -12.82 31.82
C GLY A 134 21.43 -13.33 31.56
N LYS A 135 20.41 -12.58 31.99
CA LYS A 135 19.00 -12.94 31.77
C LYS A 135 18.44 -12.49 30.40
N GLY A 136 19.17 -11.65 29.67
CA GLY A 136 18.79 -11.13 28.35
C GLY A 136 19.76 -11.57 27.26
N TYR A 137 19.72 -10.87 26.12
CA TYR A 137 20.61 -11.15 25.00
C TYR A 137 20.83 -9.93 24.08
N PHE A 138 21.94 -9.96 23.35
CA PHE A 138 22.13 -9.13 22.17
C PHE A 138 21.59 -9.86 20.94
N LEU A 139 20.95 -9.14 20.03
CA LEU A 139 20.49 -9.65 18.75
C LEU A 139 21.17 -8.85 17.64
N ILE A 140 22.08 -9.46 16.89
CA ILE A 140 22.68 -8.82 15.72
C ILE A 140 21.73 -9.03 14.54
N ASP A 141 21.31 -7.95 13.89
CA ASP A 141 20.46 -7.95 12.69
C ASP A 141 21.16 -7.24 11.54
N GLN A 142 21.41 -7.95 10.44
CA GLN A 142 22.13 -7.44 9.26
C GLN A 142 21.25 -7.40 8.00
N ILE A 143 19.96 -7.72 8.11
CA ILE A 143 19.04 -7.54 6.99
C ILE A 143 18.92 -6.05 6.70
N ASN A 144 19.22 -5.62 5.48
CA ASN A 144 19.26 -4.22 5.04
C ASN A 144 17.85 -3.70 4.71
N TRP A 145 16.97 -3.68 5.71
CA TRP A 145 15.57 -3.32 5.54
C TRP A 145 15.35 -1.83 5.28
N GLU A 146 16.29 -0.96 5.66
CA GLU A 146 16.21 0.48 5.51
C GLU A 146 16.44 0.96 4.07
N ASN A 147 17.26 0.23 3.31
CA ASN A 147 17.60 0.57 1.92
C ASN A 147 16.87 -0.30 0.89
N ALA A 148 15.90 -1.11 1.31
CA ALA A 148 15.14 -2.01 0.43
C ALA A 148 14.31 -1.23 -0.61
N SER A 149 14.46 -1.61 -1.88
CA SER A 149 13.84 -1.01 -3.05
C SER A 149 12.79 -1.92 -3.68
N GLY A 150 11.89 -1.33 -4.48
CA GLY A 150 10.86 -2.06 -5.22
C GLY A 150 10.06 -3.06 -4.38
N SER A 151 9.97 -4.30 -4.84
CA SER A 151 9.27 -5.39 -4.16
C SER A 151 9.96 -5.85 -2.86
N HIS A 152 11.26 -5.60 -2.69
CA HIS A 152 11.99 -5.95 -1.46
C HIS A 152 11.52 -5.15 -0.25
N LYS A 153 11.03 -3.92 -0.47
CA LYS A 153 10.44 -3.09 0.60
C LYS A 153 9.25 -3.76 1.29
N VAL A 154 8.47 -4.55 0.57
CA VAL A 154 7.35 -5.32 1.14
C VAL A 154 7.89 -6.45 2.03
N LYS A 155 8.90 -7.17 1.56
CA LYS A 155 9.56 -8.26 2.31
C LYS A 155 10.27 -7.76 3.57
N ALA A 156 11.00 -6.63 3.46
CA ALA A 156 11.64 -5.96 4.58
C ALA A 156 10.64 -5.55 5.67
N LYS A 157 9.49 -4.98 5.28
CA LYS A 157 8.42 -4.64 6.22
C LYS A 157 7.82 -5.86 6.89
N GLU A 158 7.61 -6.94 6.16
CA GLU A 158 7.06 -8.18 6.72
C GLU A 158 8.03 -8.82 7.71
N TYR A 159 9.33 -8.86 7.38
CA TYR A 159 10.39 -9.27 8.29
C TYR A 159 10.36 -8.47 9.60
N LEU A 160 10.38 -7.14 9.52
CA LEU A 160 10.36 -6.27 10.71
C LEU A 160 9.09 -6.44 11.53
N ARG A 161 7.93 -6.54 10.87
CA ARG A 161 6.64 -6.75 11.54
C ARG A 161 6.67 -8.03 12.38
N ILE A 162 7.13 -9.14 11.80
CA ILE A 162 7.21 -10.42 12.51
C ILE A 162 8.26 -10.35 13.62
N LEU A 163 9.47 -9.85 13.32
CA LEU A 163 10.55 -9.76 14.30
C LEU A 163 10.14 -8.93 15.53
N PHE A 164 9.64 -7.71 15.32
CA PHE A 164 9.26 -6.86 16.45
C PHE A 164 8.04 -7.39 17.22
N THR A 165 7.12 -8.08 16.55
CA THR A 165 6.01 -8.77 17.23
C THR A 165 6.56 -9.87 18.14
N ASN A 166 7.47 -10.69 17.64
CA ASN A 166 8.11 -11.78 18.40
C ASN A 166 8.98 -11.27 19.56
N LEU A 167 9.54 -10.06 19.42
CA LEU A 167 10.28 -9.37 20.49
C LEU A 167 9.36 -8.62 21.48
N GLY A 168 8.05 -8.76 21.36
CA GLY A 168 7.07 -8.20 22.30
C GLY A 168 6.84 -6.70 22.15
N VAL A 169 7.17 -6.09 20.99
CA VAL A 169 6.84 -4.69 20.72
C VAL A 169 5.33 -4.58 20.53
N PRO A 170 4.60 -3.83 21.38
CA PRO A 170 3.16 -3.75 21.28
C PRO A 170 2.77 -2.98 20.02
N VAL A 171 1.99 -3.61 19.15
CA VAL A 171 1.32 -2.90 18.06
C VAL A 171 0.15 -2.14 18.67
N LYS A 172 0.33 -0.85 18.94
CA LYS A 172 -0.79 0.04 19.26
C LYS A 172 -1.60 0.28 18.00
N VAL A 173 -2.54 -0.61 17.72
CA VAL A 173 -3.56 -0.35 16.70
C VAL A 173 -4.49 0.73 17.28
N LYS A 174 -4.35 1.97 16.81
CA LYS A 174 -5.44 2.95 16.95
C LYS A 174 -6.56 2.51 16.00
N LEU A 175 -7.36 1.55 16.44
CA LEU A 175 -8.65 1.31 15.84
C LEU A 175 -9.47 2.56 16.12
N SER A 176 -9.76 3.35 15.08
CA SER A 176 -10.73 4.42 15.17
C SER A 176 -12.09 3.79 15.49
N THR A 177 -12.51 3.86 16.75
CA THR A 177 -13.81 3.35 17.20
C THR A 177 -14.96 4.26 16.78
N SER A 178 -14.70 5.48 16.31
CA SER A 178 -15.72 6.32 15.71
C SER A 178 -16.11 5.71 14.36
N LYS A 179 -17.28 5.07 14.32
CA LYS A 179 -17.91 4.62 13.08
C LYS A 179 -18.13 5.84 12.20
N LYS A 180 -17.29 6.00 11.17
CA LYS A 180 -17.46 7.07 10.19
C LYS A 180 -18.84 6.93 9.56
N ARG A 181 -19.60 8.02 9.56
CA ARG A 181 -20.87 8.11 8.83
C ARG A 181 -20.61 8.75 7.48
N TYR A 182 -21.39 8.35 6.49
CA TYR A 182 -21.24 8.79 5.12
C TYR A 182 -22.61 9.16 4.57
N PHE A 183 -22.64 10.17 3.71
CA PHE A 183 -23.80 10.51 2.90
C PHE A 183 -23.45 10.32 1.42
N SER A 184 -24.39 9.79 0.65
CA SER A 184 -24.24 9.68 -0.80
C SER A 184 -24.64 10.99 -1.46
N ILE A 185 -23.89 11.37 -2.49
CA ILE A 185 -24.23 12.51 -3.35
C ILE A 185 -25.01 11.93 -4.54
N ASP A 186 -26.21 12.46 -4.78
CA ASP A 186 -27.07 11.98 -5.85
C ASP A 186 -26.56 12.48 -7.20
N ILE A 187 -26.23 11.53 -8.08
CA ILE A 187 -25.78 11.78 -9.45
C ILE A 187 -26.78 11.27 -10.50
N SER A 188 -27.95 10.77 -10.08
CA SER A 188 -28.88 10.02 -10.93
C SER A 188 -29.34 10.76 -12.18
N SER A 189 -29.65 12.06 -12.05
CA SER A 189 -30.05 12.93 -13.15
C SER A 189 -28.92 13.23 -14.14
N PHE A 190 -27.67 12.94 -13.78
CA PHE A 190 -26.49 13.20 -14.60
C PHE A 190 -25.94 11.93 -15.26
N CYS A 191 -26.41 10.74 -14.85
CA CYS A 191 -26.02 9.49 -15.49
C CYS A 191 -26.44 9.48 -16.96
N ASN A 192 -25.55 9.02 -17.84
CA ASN A 192 -25.80 8.85 -19.28
C ASN A 192 -25.73 7.40 -19.73
N MET A 193 -25.05 6.51 -18.99
CA MET A 193 -24.82 5.13 -19.39
C MET A 193 -25.18 4.13 -18.28
N GLY A 194 -25.60 2.93 -18.68
CA GLY A 194 -25.79 1.76 -17.80
C GLY A 194 -24.51 0.95 -17.61
N PHE A 195 -24.55 -0.05 -16.73
CA PHE A 195 -23.40 -0.95 -16.50
C PHE A 195 -23.35 -2.12 -17.47
N ALA A 196 -24.52 -2.65 -17.83
CA ALA A 196 -24.65 -3.75 -18.77
C ALA A 196 -24.71 -3.22 -20.20
N ASP A 197 -24.16 -4.00 -21.11
CA ASP A 197 -24.12 -3.72 -22.53
C ASP A 197 -24.59 -4.93 -23.33
N GLU A 198 -25.47 -4.77 -24.30
CA GLU A 198 -25.98 -5.89 -25.11
C GLU A 198 -25.43 -5.88 -26.54
N GLU A 199 -24.98 -4.72 -27.05
CA GLU A 199 -24.51 -4.55 -28.43
C GLU A 199 -23.22 -3.73 -28.45
N VAL A 200 -22.18 -4.21 -29.11
CA VAL A 200 -20.89 -3.50 -29.16
C VAL A 200 -20.98 -2.27 -30.07
N GLY A 201 -20.67 -1.09 -29.54
CA GLY A 201 -20.37 0.10 -30.33
C GLY A 201 -21.59 0.85 -30.84
N ASP A 202 -22.76 0.65 -30.22
CA ASP A 202 -24.02 1.29 -30.63
C ASP A 202 -24.28 2.62 -29.90
N GLY A 203 -23.41 2.97 -28.95
CA GLY A 203 -23.50 4.16 -28.11
C GLY A 203 -24.61 4.13 -27.06
N LYS A 204 -25.23 2.96 -26.80
CA LYS A 204 -26.34 2.80 -25.84
C LYS A 204 -26.06 1.72 -24.81
N GLY A 205 -26.08 2.09 -23.54
CA GLY A 205 -25.75 1.13 -22.48
C GLY A 205 -24.27 0.75 -22.52
N GLY A 206 -23.80 -0.01 -21.54
CA GLY A 206 -22.38 -0.34 -21.40
C GLY A 206 -21.51 0.88 -21.08
N TRP A 207 -20.96 0.94 -19.88
CA TRP A 207 -20.16 2.09 -19.45
C TRP A 207 -18.91 2.38 -20.31
N THR A 208 -18.54 1.45 -21.20
CA THR A 208 -17.48 1.61 -22.21
C THR A 208 -17.90 1.12 -23.60
N ASP A 209 -19.16 0.72 -23.79
CA ASP A 209 -19.72 0.26 -25.08
C ASP A 209 -18.91 -0.89 -25.75
N GLN A 210 -18.72 -1.99 -25.00
CA GLN A 210 -17.86 -3.13 -25.39
C GLN A 210 -18.60 -4.48 -25.40
N GLY A 211 -19.92 -4.47 -25.34
CA GLY A 211 -20.80 -5.64 -25.44
C GLY A 211 -20.89 -6.52 -24.19
N PRO A 212 -21.69 -7.59 -24.26
CA PRO A 212 -22.17 -8.31 -23.09
C PRO A 212 -21.13 -9.16 -22.37
N THR A 213 -20.01 -9.45 -23.02
CA THR A 213 -18.87 -10.17 -22.43
C THR A 213 -17.87 -9.24 -21.76
N ASN A 214 -17.96 -7.93 -22.02
CA ASN A 214 -16.96 -6.97 -21.58
C ASN A 214 -17.58 -5.69 -20.99
N ASP A 215 -18.47 -5.87 -20.03
CA ASP A 215 -19.15 -4.78 -19.34
C ASP A 215 -19.00 -4.87 -17.81
N LEU A 216 -19.77 -4.06 -17.08
CA LEU A 216 -19.76 -3.98 -15.62
C LEU A 216 -21.04 -4.56 -14.99
N ARG A 217 -21.78 -5.43 -15.68
CA ARG A 217 -23.11 -5.93 -15.23
C ARG A 217 -23.08 -6.64 -13.86
N THR A 218 -21.91 -7.10 -13.43
CA THR A 218 -21.71 -7.85 -12.18
C THR A 218 -21.52 -6.95 -10.96
N ILE A 219 -21.50 -5.63 -11.12
CA ILE A 219 -21.36 -4.70 -10.00
C ILE A 219 -22.57 -4.80 -9.04
N PRO A 220 -22.35 -4.82 -7.72
CA PRO A 220 -23.46 -4.76 -6.77
C PRO A 220 -24.17 -3.41 -6.86
N LEU A 221 -25.50 -3.43 -6.76
CA LEU A 221 -26.36 -2.25 -6.82
C LEU A 221 -26.81 -1.81 -5.42
N GLY A 222 -27.28 -0.57 -5.30
CA GLY A 222 -27.78 0.00 -4.06
C GLY A 222 -26.69 0.35 -3.06
N LYS A 223 -26.96 0.19 -1.76
CA LYS A 223 -26.02 0.56 -0.71
C LYS A 223 -24.91 -0.49 -0.58
N VAL A 224 -23.67 -0.07 -0.82
CA VAL A 224 -22.48 -0.93 -0.75
C VAL A 224 -21.43 -0.32 0.16
N ASN A 225 -20.53 -1.15 0.69
CA ASN A 225 -19.34 -0.70 1.42
C ASN A 225 -18.08 -1.18 0.71
N PHE A 226 -17.24 -0.25 0.27
CA PHE A 226 -15.96 -0.55 -0.35
C PHE A 226 -14.85 0.16 0.42
N LYS A 227 -13.85 -0.61 0.87
CA LYS A 227 -12.73 -0.14 1.69
C LYS A 227 -13.17 0.70 2.90
N GLY A 228 -14.30 0.37 3.51
CA GLY A 228 -14.84 1.07 4.67
C GLY A 228 -15.70 2.30 4.34
N VAL A 229 -15.80 2.71 3.08
CA VAL A 229 -16.64 3.84 2.62
C VAL A 229 -18.00 3.33 2.13
N SER A 230 -19.09 3.95 2.60
CA SER A 230 -20.44 3.62 2.10
C SER A 230 -20.72 4.41 0.82
N PHE A 231 -21.15 3.70 -0.22
CA PHE A 231 -21.64 4.29 -1.48
C PHE A 231 -23.08 3.86 -1.75
N PHE A 232 -23.73 4.56 -2.67
CA PHE A 232 -24.99 4.16 -3.28
C PHE A 232 -24.79 4.05 -4.78
N ILE A 233 -24.89 2.83 -5.31
CA ILE A 233 -24.78 2.52 -6.74
C ILE A 233 -26.19 2.50 -7.33
N ILE A 234 -26.40 3.31 -8.36
CA ILE A 234 -27.73 3.49 -8.97
C ILE A 234 -28.12 2.21 -9.72
N ASP A 235 -29.33 1.74 -9.42
CA ASP A 235 -29.97 0.64 -10.13
C ASP A 235 -30.47 1.12 -11.50
N PRO A 236 -29.92 0.61 -12.62
CA PRO A 236 -30.29 1.09 -13.96
C PRO A 236 -31.77 0.88 -14.26
N GLN A 237 -32.39 -0.18 -13.71
CA GLN A 237 -33.81 -0.45 -13.92
C GLN A 237 -34.71 0.63 -13.28
N LYS A 238 -34.20 1.35 -12.28
CA LYS A 238 -34.90 2.44 -11.58
C LYS A 238 -34.51 3.82 -12.08
N ASN A 239 -33.62 3.91 -13.08
CA ASN A 239 -33.11 5.17 -13.60
C ASN A 239 -32.95 5.14 -15.13
N ASN A 240 -34.00 4.70 -15.83
CA ASN A 240 -34.10 4.73 -17.29
C ASN A 240 -32.91 4.04 -18.01
N GLY A 241 -32.42 2.93 -17.46
CA GLY A 241 -31.28 2.18 -17.98
C GLY A 241 -29.90 2.77 -17.65
N LYS A 242 -29.82 3.86 -16.87
CA LYS A 242 -28.59 4.63 -16.62
C LYS A 242 -28.16 4.54 -15.16
N SER A 243 -26.86 4.37 -14.94
CA SER A 243 -26.31 4.20 -13.59
C SER A 243 -24.97 4.89 -13.34
N CYS A 244 -24.30 5.36 -14.38
CA CYS A 244 -23.00 6.00 -14.26
C CYS A 244 -22.87 7.19 -15.21
N ILE A 245 -21.90 8.04 -14.89
CA ILE A 245 -21.46 9.14 -15.74
C ILE A 245 -20.26 8.65 -16.54
N VAL A 246 -20.39 8.64 -17.85
CA VAL A 246 -19.29 8.38 -18.81
C VAL A 246 -18.95 9.69 -19.48
N LEU A 247 -17.71 10.13 -19.29
CA LEU A 247 -17.22 11.39 -19.85
C LEU A 247 -16.74 11.22 -21.28
N LYS A 248 -16.91 12.26 -22.09
CA LYS A 248 -16.51 12.28 -23.49
C LYS A 248 -15.02 12.04 -23.67
N SER A 249 -14.63 11.18 -24.59
CA SER A 249 -13.23 10.98 -24.99
C SER A 249 -13.15 10.55 -26.46
N ILE A 250 -11.95 10.36 -27.00
CA ILE A 250 -11.73 9.77 -28.32
C ILE A 250 -12.38 8.38 -28.42
N HIS A 251 -12.35 7.60 -27.34
CA HIS A 251 -12.97 6.27 -27.25
C HIS A 251 -14.44 6.29 -26.78
N SER A 252 -14.98 7.47 -26.45
CA SER A 252 -16.38 7.63 -26.01
C SER A 252 -16.97 8.94 -26.53
N PRO A 253 -17.13 9.10 -27.85
CA PRO A 253 -17.69 10.33 -28.43
C PRO A 253 -19.12 10.65 -27.96
N TRP A 254 -19.87 9.64 -27.50
CA TRP A 254 -21.21 9.77 -26.90
C TRP A 254 -21.20 10.24 -25.43
N GLY A 255 -20.03 10.27 -24.79
CA GLY A 255 -19.89 10.69 -23.39
C GLY A 255 -20.23 12.16 -23.17
N ILE A 256 -20.49 12.54 -21.92
CA ILE A 256 -20.78 13.93 -21.56
C ILE A 256 -19.47 14.70 -21.43
N GLU A 257 -19.36 15.86 -22.09
CA GLU A 257 -18.16 16.68 -22.03
C GLU A 257 -18.08 17.49 -20.73
N LYS A 258 -19.20 18.11 -20.31
CA LYS A 258 -19.27 18.92 -19.09
C LYS A 258 -20.56 18.65 -18.34
N ILE A 259 -20.43 18.47 -17.03
CA ILE A 259 -21.53 18.40 -16.08
C ILE A 259 -21.38 19.56 -15.10
N LYS A 260 -22.48 20.24 -14.81
CA LYS A 260 -22.49 21.33 -13.84
C LYS A 260 -23.54 21.09 -12.76
N GLY A 261 -23.22 21.49 -11.54
CA GLY A 261 -24.20 21.62 -10.48
C GLY A 261 -24.63 20.31 -9.82
N ILE A 262 -23.77 19.28 -9.75
CA ILE A 262 -24.06 18.09 -8.93
C ILE A 262 -24.16 18.55 -7.48
N LYS A 263 -25.37 18.57 -6.93
CA LYS A 263 -25.65 19.19 -5.63
C LYS A 263 -25.00 18.40 -4.49
N VAL A 264 -24.20 19.08 -3.67
CA VAL A 264 -23.66 18.52 -2.42
C VAL A 264 -24.38 19.15 -1.22
N GLY A 265 -24.40 20.48 -1.17
CA GLY A 265 -25.10 21.26 -0.14
C GLY A 265 -24.69 20.97 1.31
N ARG A 266 -23.46 20.46 1.54
CA ARG A 266 -23.00 19.97 2.85
C ARG A 266 -21.54 20.37 3.11
N LYS A 267 -21.21 20.47 4.39
CA LYS A 267 -19.81 20.51 4.88
C LYS A 267 -19.30 19.08 5.01
N THR A 268 -18.08 18.82 4.57
CA THR A 268 -17.48 17.48 4.68
C THR A 268 -15.96 17.59 4.72
N PRO A 269 -15.25 16.82 5.58
CA PRO A 269 -13.80 16.76 5.56
C PRO A 269 -13.23 15.95 4.38
N PHE A 270 -14.02 15.06 3.78
CA PHE A 270 -13.57 14.20 2.69
C PHE A 270 -14.67 13.98 1.65
N LEU A 271 -14.26 13.95 0.38
CA LEU A 271 -15.06 13.40 -0.71
C LEU A 271 -14.40 12.11 -1.21
N TYR A 272 -15.25 11.15 -1.55
CA TYR A 272 -14.85 9.85 -2.07
C TYR A 272 -15.48 9.67 -3.44
N PHE A 273 -14.64 9.42 -4.43
CA PHE A 273 -15.07 9.16 -5.81
C PHE A 273 -14.82 7.69 -6.11
N LEU A 274 -15.89 6.98 -6.45
CA LEU A 274 -15.84 5.62 -6.96
C LEU A 274 -15.93 5.70 -8.49
N HIS A 275 -14.82 5.45 -9.16
CA HIS A 275 -14.68 5.62 -10.60
C HIS A 275 -13.69 4.63 -11.19
N ALA A 276 -13.66 4.50 -12.50
CA ALA A 276 -12.61 3.81 -13.22
C ALA A 276 -12.33 4.48 -14.55
N SER A 277 -11.32 3.99 -15.22
CA SER A 277 -10.94 4.46 -16.55
C SER A 277 -10.80 3.28 -17.52
N ALA A 278 -11.02 3.54 -18.80
CA ALA A 278 -10.74 2.63 -19.89
C ALA A 278 -9.77 3.27 -20.90
N TRP A 279 -8.89 2.46 -21.52
CA TRP A 279 -7.77 2.94 -22.34
C TRP A 279 -6.90 3.96 -21.60
N THR A 280 -6.61 3.64 -20.34
CA THR A 280 -5.96 4.55 -19.40
C THR A 280 -4.52 4.82 -19.80
N LYS A 281 -4.19 6.09 -20.03
CA LYS A 281 -2.80 6.53 -20.24
C LYS A 281 -2.22 7.14 -18.96
N GLY A 282 -1.16 6.52 -18.44
CA GLY A 282 -0.47 7.01 -17.26
C GLY A 282 0.06 8.44 -17.43
N GLY A 283 -0.21 9.32 -16.46
CA GLY A 283 0.21 10.72 -16.47
C GLY A 283 -0.69 11.66 -17.29
N GLU A 284 -1.67 11.14 -18.02
CA GLU A 284 -2.66 11.97 -18.73
C GLU A 284 -3.74 12.47 -17.76
N GLU A 285 -4.06 13.75 -17.83
CA GLU A 285 -5.26 14.30 -17.20
C GLU A 285 -6.49 13.88 -18.00
N MET A 286 -7.32 13.04 -17.39
CA MET A 286 -8.49 12.45 -18.03
C MET A 286 -9.71 13.36 -17.91
N ALA A 287 -9.84 14.02 -16.76
CA ALA A 287 -10.90 14.93 -16.44
C ALA A 287 -10.47 15.83 -15.29
N LYS A 288 -11.35 16.75 -14.93
CA LYS A 288 -11.24 17.59 -13.75
C LYS A 288 -12.55 17.57 -12.96
N TYR A 289 -12.45 17.41 -11.65
CA TYR A 289 -13.55 17.69 -10.72
C TYR A 289 -13.40 19.09 -10.15
N ILE A 290 -14.46 19.90 -10.22
CA ILE A 290 -14.46 21.28 -9.75
C ILE A 290 -15.38 21.36 -8.55
N ILE A 291 -14.82 21.61 -7.38
CA ILE A 291 -15.55 21.74 -6.12
C ILE A 291 -15.94 23.21 -5.96
N ASN A 292 -17.24 23.50 -6.06
CA ASN A 292 -17.77 24.85 -5.87
C ASN A 292 -18.24 25.01 -4.41
N TYR A 293 -17.70 25.99 -3.70
CA TYR A 293 -18.13 26.33 -2.35
C TYR A 293 -19.18 27.44 -2.37
N GLU A 294 -20.02 27.43 -1.34
CA GLU A 294 -20.89 28.56 -1.03
C GLU A 294 -20.03 29.83 -0.85
N GLY A 295 -20.42 30.92 -1.52
CA GLY A 295 -19.62 32.15 -1.58
C GLY A 295 -18.69 32.27 -2.80
N GLY A 296 -18.69 31.28 -3.70
CA GLY A 296 -18.09 31.39 -5.04
C GLY A 296 -16.64 30.92 -5.18
N GLU A 297 -15.98 30.52 -4.08
CA GLU A 297 -14.66 29.90 -4.13
C GLU A 297 -14.71 28.53 -4.82
N LYS A 298 -13.66 28.19 -5.56
CA LYS A 298 -13.58 26.95 -6.32
C LYS A 298 -12.25 26.25 -6.14
N ILE A 299 -12.28 24.92 -6.12
CA ILE A 299 -11.07 24.09 -6.21
C ILE A 299 -11.17 23.15 -7.39
N GLU A 300 -10.15 23.18 -8.23
CA GLU A 300 -9.99 22.27 -9.35
C GLU A 300 -9.11 21.08 -8.96
N ILE A 301 -9.60 19.87 -9.23
CA ILE A 301 -8.91 18.62 -8.95
C ILE A 301 -8.67 17.89 -10.28
N PRO A 302 -7.46 17.95 -10.85
CA PRO A 302 -7.15 17.19 -12.05
C PRO A 302 -7.12 15.69 -11.72
N ILE A 303 -7.79 14.89 -12.53
CA ILE A 303 -7.86 13.43 -12.39
C ILE A 303 -6.87 12.81 -13.36
N ILE A 304 -5.74 12.37 -12.81
CA ILE A 304 -4.62 11.85 -13.59
C ILE A 304 -4.65 10.32 -13.64
N GLY A 305 -4.58 9.77 -14.86
CA GLY A 305 -4.46 8.33 -15.10
C GLY A 305 -3.19 7.76 -14.44
N GLY A 306 -3.33 6.65 -13.70
CA GLY A 306 -2.23 6.04 -12.94
C GLY A 306 -1.89 6.75 -11.62
N ARG A 307 -2.62 7.80 -11.23
CA ARG A 307 -2.51 8.44 -9.91
C ARG A 307 -3.83 8.45 -9.15
N ASN A 308 -4.87 9.05 -9.75
CA ASN A 308 -6.19 9.26 -9.14
C ASN A 308 -7.22 8.24 -9.65
N VAL A 309 -6.98 7.65 -10.80
CA VAL A 309 -7.83 6.62 -11.42
C VAL A 309 -6.94 5.65 -12.21
N GLY A 310 -7.34 4.39 -12.28
CA GLY A 310 -6.65 3.38 -13.06
C GLY A 310 -7.56 2.67 -14.04
N GLU A 311 -6.94 1.81 -14.83
CA GLU A 311 -7.62 0.93 -15.77
C GLU A 311 -8.61 0.02 -15.04
N TRP A 312 -9.82 -0.10 -15.59
CA TRP A 312 -10.84 -1.00 -15.06
C TRP A 312 -10.51 -2.46 -15.37
N TRP A 313 -9.83 -2.69 -16.49
CA TRP A 313 -9.30 -4.01 -16.87
C TRP A 313 -8.12 -4.43 -16.02
N ARG A 314 -8.22 -5.62 -15.43
CA ARG A 314 -7.15 -6.35 -14.73
C ARG A 314 -6.36 -5.48 -13.74
N PRO A 315 -7.01 -4.79 -12.78
CA PRO A 315 -6.30 -4.01 -11.79
C PRO A 315 -5.45 -4.94 -10.89
N VAL A 316 -4.18 -4.62 -10.71
CA VAL A 316 -3.19 -5.47 -10.00
C VAL A 316 -2.68 -4.89 -8.68
N SER A 317 -2.67 -3.57 -8.53
CA SER A 317 -2.15 -2.89 -7.32
C SER A 317 -2.74 -1.51 -7.15
N ASP A 318 -2.78 -1.02 -5.90
CA ASP A 318 -3.16 0.37 -5.61
C ASP A 318 -2.30 1.41 -6.37
N LEU A 319 -2.87 2.59 -6.59
CA LEU A 319 -2.19 3.76 -7.13
C LEU A 319 -1.72 4.69 -6.00
N PRO A 320 -0.87 5.70 -6.30
CA PRO A 320 -0.42 6.68 -5.30
C PRO A 320 -1.55 7.36 -4.53
N GLU A 321 -2.66 7.70 -5.19
CA GLU A 321 -3.77 8.46 -4.59
C GLU A 321 -5.13 7.74 -4.71
N ALA A 322 -5.18 6.54 -5.29
CA ALA A 322 -6.40 5.75 -5.42
C ALA A 322 -6.19 4.28 -5.04
N LYS A 323 -7.23 3.67 -4.50
CA LYS A 323 -7.24 2.28 -4.02
C LYS A 323 -8.15 1.42 -4.86
N ILE A 324 -7.81 0.17 -5.13
CA ILE A 324 -8.75 -0.76 -5.77
C ILE A 324 -9.89 -1.00 -4.77
N ALA A 325 -11.08 -0.48 -5.06
CA ALA A 325 -12.22 -0.43 -4.16
C ALA A 325 -13.10 -1.67 -4.25
N TRP A 326 -13.31 -2.13 -5.48
CA TRP A 326 -14.11 -3.29 -5.83
C TRP A 326 -13.42 -4.04 -6.98
N GLN A 327 -13.56 -5.36 -6.96
CA GLN A 327 -13.17 -6.24 -8.06
C GLN A 327 -14.31 -7.19 -8.39
N GLY A 328 -14.44 -7.47 -9.68
CA GLY A 328 -15.37 -8.43 -10.23
C GLY A 328 -14.73 -9.23 -11.35
N ILE A 329 -15.54 -10.03 -12.01
CA ILE A 329 -15.14 -10.87 -13.14
C ILE A 329 -16.12 -10.57 -14.27
N ASN A 330 -15.61 -10.45 -15.49
CA ASN A 330 -16.38 -10.59 -16.72
C ASN A 330 -15.68 -11.62 -17.64
N PRO A 331 -16.36 -12.16 -18.66
CA PRO A 331 -15.78 -13.15 -19.55
C PRO A 331 -14.51 -12.71 -20.27
N GLU A 332 -14.40 -11.44 -20.68
CA GLU A 332 -13.29 -10.97 -21.52
C GLU A 332 -12.00 -10.69 -20.73
N ALA A 333 -12.10 -9.91 -19.64
CA ALA A 333 -10.93 -9.49 -18.87
C ALA A 333 -10.53 -10.52 -17.80
N GLY A 334 -11.49 -11.30 -17.30
CA GLY A 334 -11.34 -12.23 -16.17
C GLY A 334 -11.21 -11.55 -14.79
N ASN A 335 -10.69 -10.33 -14.73
CA ASN A 335 -10.66 -9.49 -13.54
C ASN A 335 -10.90 -8.04 -13.96
N ILE A 336 -11.86 -7.40 -13.30
CA ILE A 336 -12.23 -6.00 -13.54
C ILE A 336 -12.36 -5.28 -12.20
N GLY A 337 -12.28 -3.95 -12.17
CA GLY A 337 -12.44 -3.24 -10.91
C GLY A 337 -12.67 -1.74 -10.98
N LEU A 338 -13.01 -1.21 -9.80
CA LEU A 338 -13.24 0.21 -9.56
C LEU A 338 -12.20 0.77 -8.59
N TRP A 339 -11.91 2.05 -8.75
CA TRP A 339 -10.94 2.79 -7.96
C TRP A 339 -11.65 3.75 -7.01
N LEU A 340 -11.17 3.78 -5.77
CA LEU A 340 -11.55 4.73 -4.74
C LEU A 340 -10.51 5.84 -4.70
N PHE A 341 -10.86 7.02 -5.20
CA PHE A 341 -10.09 8.24 -4.98
C PHE A 341 -10.65 8.99 -3.77
N THR A 342 -9.79 9.26 -2.79
CA THR A 342 -10.15 10.02 -1.58
C THR A 342 -9.56 11.42 -1.68
N TRP A 343 -10.43 12.43 -1.75
CA TRP A 343 -10.01 13.82 -1.72
C TRP A 343 -10.23 14.42 -0.34
N LYS A 344 -9.16 14.99 0.23
CA LYS A 344 -9.22 15.73 1.50
C LYS A 344 -9.66 17.15 1.21
N ASN A 345 -10.79 17.55 1.77
CA ASN A 345 -11.26 18.92 1.66
C ASN A 345 -10.31 19.85 2.46
N PRO A 346 -9.67 20.85 1.84
CA PRO A 346 -8.83 21.82 2.55
C PRO A 346 -9.64 22.81 3.40
N PHE A 347 -10.95 22.95 3.14
CA PHE A 347 -11.90 23.81 3.86
C PHE A 347 -13.09 23.01 4.40
N PRO A 348 -12.87 22.07 5.34
CA PRO A 348 -13.93 21.21 5.89
C PRO A 348 -15.08 21.99 6.55
N GLU A 349 -14.81 23.20 7.02
CA GLU A 349 -15.75 24.11 7.65
C GLU A 349 -16.63 24.89 6.65
N LYS A 350 -16.23 24.95 5.38
CA LYS A 350 -17.00 25.58 4.30
C LYS A 350 -17.95 24.58 3.66
N LYS A 351 -19.15 25.04 3.33
CA LYS A 351 -20.16 24.22 2.66
C LYS A 351 -19.80 24.11 1.18
N ILE A 352 -19.69 22.87 0.70
CA ILE A 352 -19.61 22.59 -0.73
C ILE A 352 -21.02 22.72 -1.28
N GLU A 353 -21.21 23.63 -2.23
CA GLU A 353 -22.49 23.85 -2.89
C GLU A 353 -22.73 22.75 -3.93
N SER A 354 -21.77 22.58 -4.84
CA SER A 354 -21.88 21.64 -5.96
C SER A 354 -20.53 21.14 -6.45
N ILE A 355 -20.58 20.10 -7.28
CA ILE A 355 -19.44 19.58 -8.03
C ILE A 355 -19.76 19.72 -9.52
N ASP A 356 -18.83 20.28 -10.28
CA ASP A 356 -18.81 20.21 -11.73
C ASP A 356 -17.77 19.17 -12.18
N ILE A 357 -17.99 18.59 -13.35
CA ILE A 357 -17.08 17.62 -13.95
C ILE A 357 -16.82 18.03 -15.40
N GLU A 358 -15.56 18.07 -15.79
CA GLU A 358 -15.15 18.44 -17.15
C GLU A 358 -14.20 17.38 -17.70
N SER A 359 -14.53 16.83 -18.87
CA SER A 359 -13.63 15.94 -19.58
C SER A 359 -12.49 16.72 -20.22
N ASN A 360 -11.28 16.13 -20.24
CA ASN A 360 -10.20 16.64 -21.07
C ASN A 360 -10.33 16.21 -22.55
N ASN A 361 -11.32 15.35 -22.87
CA ASN A 361 -11.61 14.83 -24.21
C ASN A 361 -10.38 14.27 -24.95
N LYS A 362 -9.55 13.51 -24.22
CA LYS A 362 -8.34 12.85 -24.75
C LYS A 362 -8.59 11.36 -24.98
N THR A 363 -7.57 10.52 -24.75
CA THR A 363 -7.62 9.11 -25.12
C THR A 363 -8.55 8.36 -24.17
N GLY A 364 -8.23 8.32 -22.88
CA GLY A 364 -8.93 7.43 -21.96
C GLY A 364 -10.33 7.93 -21.57
N ILE A 365 -11.23 6.98 -21.31
CA ILE A 365 -12.59 7.23 -20.80
C ILE A 365 -12.51 7.35 -19.28
N LEU A 366 -13.18 8.33 -18.68
CA LEU A 366 -13.46 8.31 -17.24
C LEU A 366 -14.92 7.94 -16.99
N CYS A 367 -15.14 6.90 -16.18
CA CYS A 367 -16.46 6.42 -15.78
C CYS A 367 -16.64 6.63 -14.27
N LEU A 368 -17.50 7.56 -13.89
CA LEU A 368 -17.85 7.84 -12.49
C LEU A 368 -19.11 7.06 -12.09
N VAL A 369 -18.98 6.22 -11.07
CA VAL A 369 -20.02 5.31 -10.58
C VAL A 369 -20.77 5.86 -9.39
N ALA A 370 -20.07 6.49 -8.44
CA ALA A 370 -20.69 7.09 -7.26
C ALA A 370 -19.79 8.13 -6.61
N ILE A 371 -20.39 9.07 -5.87
CA ILE A 371 -19.69 10.00 -4.99
C ILE A 371 -20.29 9.89 -3.58
N SER A 372 -19.46 9.97 -2.55
CA SER A 372 -19.91 10.06 -1.16
C SER A 372 -19.06 11.04 -0.35
N GLY A 373 -19.67 11.67 0.66
CA GLY A 373 -18.96 12.52 1.62
C GLY A 373 -18.90 11.87 3.00
N GLU A 374 -17.83 12.15 3.75
CA GLU A 374 -17.77 11.81 5.19
C GLU A 374 -18.61 12.83 5.97
N GLU A 375 -19.44 12.37 6.90
CA GLU A 375 -20.03 13.29 7.87
C GLU A 375 -18.94 13.76 8.84
N GLY A 376 -18.78 15.08 8.98
CA GLY A 376 -17.94 15.63 10.04
C GLY A 376 -18.45 15.13 11.37
N GLY A 377 -17.62 14.41 12.13
CA GLY A 377 -17.96 14.06 13.50
C GLY A 377 -18.12 15.36 14.29
N GLU A 378 -19.33 15.64 14.76
CA GLU A 378 -19.50 16.52 15.91
C GLU A 378 -18.66 15.88 17.03
N LYS A 379 -17.58 16.56 17.40
CA LYS A 379 -16.82 16.24 18.60
C LYS A 379 -17.40 17.00 19.76
#